data_AF-A0AAE4V7E2-F1
#
_entry.id   AF-A0AAE4V7E2-F1
#
_cell.length_a   1.000
_cell.length_b   1.000
_cell.length_c   1.000
_cell.angle_alpha   90.00
_cell.angle_beta   90.00
_cell.angle_gamma   90.00
#
_symmetry.space_group_name_H-M   'P 1'
#
loop_
_entity.id
_entity.type
_entity.pdbx_description
1 polymer ?
#
loop_
_entity_poly.entity_id
_entity_poly.type
_entity_poly.pdbx_seq_one_letter_code
_entity_poly.pdbx_strand_id
1 'polypeptide(L)'
;MRELLGLWVAVVLAVSACSPEQTSEPPVSSPSVGGTPYAIPDNTDYNYRWSADPGIDLLTPEATAVRAYVESYYLTVRAIATSAGYPGFEEAVDERLRMDYDNLDQLDRSHYVGTQFQHLLWMTPTERGWFATVCTGDYSVMSEG
;
A
#
# COMPACT_ATOMS: atom_id res chain seq x y z
N MET A 1 48.95 50.90 8.53
CA MET A 1 47.65 50.76 7.82
C MET A 1 47.54 49.52 6.92
N ARG A 2 48.50 48.57 6.92
CA ARG A 2 48.41 47.30 6.14
C ARG A 2 48.14 46.05 7.01
N GLU A 3 48.33 46.14 8.33
CA GLU A 3 48.15 45.01 9.25
C GLU A 3 46.73 44.87 9.83
N LEU A 4 45.92 45.94 9.77
CA LEU A 4 44.56 45.94 10.34
C LEU A 4 43.50 45.40 9.35
N LEU A 5 43.83 45.25 8.07
CA LEU A 5 42.92 44.73 7.05
C LEU A 5 42.86 43.19 7.05
N GLY A 6 43.94 42.52 7.46
CA GLY A 6 44.03 41.05 7.47
C GLY A 6 43.23 40.39 8.59
N LEU A 7 43.07 41.07 9.72
CA LEU A 7 42.35 40.56 10.89
C LEU A 7 40.83 40.54 10.70
N TRP A 8 40.28 41.42 9.87
CA TRP A 8 38.83 41.45 9.59
C TRP A 8 38.39 40.38 8.59
N VAL A 9 39.27 39.94 7.68
CA VAL A 9 38.94 38.88 6.71
C VAL A 9 38.80 37.52 7.39
N ALA A 10 39.56 37.25 8.45
CA ALA A 10 39.50 35.97 9.17
C ALA A 10 38.24 35.80 10.03
N VAL A 11 37.63 36.89 10.52
CA VAL A 11 36.47 36.83 11.42
C VAL A 11 35.15 36.63 10.64
N VAL A 12 35.06 37.13 9.41
CA VAL A 12 33.83 36.99 8.59
C VAL A 12 33.68 35.58 8.01
N LEU A 13 34.75 34.79 7.91
CA LEU A 13 34.72 33.42 7.39
C LEU A 13 34.24 32.35 8.39
N ALA A 14 33.98 32.72 9.65
CA ALA A 14 33.68 31.75 10.71
C ALA A 14 32.18 31.52 11.00
N VAL A 15 31.25 32.20 10.30
CA VAL A 15 29.82 32.24 10.73
C VAL A 15 28.83 31.64 9.72
N SER A 16 29.25 30.94 8.67
CA SER A 16 28.30 30.35 7.69
C SER A 16 28.46 28.85 7.42
N ALA A 17 29.04 28.09 8.35
CA ALA A 17 29.09 26.62 8.26
C ALA A 17 28.10 25.95 9.22
N CYS A 18 26.86 26.45 9.30
CA CYS A 18 25.74 25.58 9.66
C CYS A 18 25.30 24.86 8.38
N SER A 19 26.05 23.83 8.01
CA SER A 19 25.46 22.79 7.18
C SER A 19 24.37 22.16 8.04
N PRO A 20 23.11 22.02 7.57
CA PRO A 20 22.22 21.07 8.21
C PRO A 20 22.97 19.74 8.21
N GLU A 21 23.09 19.12 9.39
CA GLU A 21 23.43 17.72 9.48
C GLU A 21 22.44 17.02 8.57
N GLN A 22 22.95 16.61 7.41
CA GLN A 22 22.28 15.63 6.58
C GLN A 22 22.37 14.38 7.43
N THR A 23 21.41 14.21 8.35
CA THR A 23 21.03 12.89 8.81
C THR A 23 20.81 12.15 7.52
N SER A 24 21.82 11.37 7.13
CA SER A 24 21.68 10.37 6.10
C SER A 24 20.56 9.50 6.62
N GLU A 25 19.35 9.77 6.14
CA GLU A 25 18.28 8.80 6.17
C GLU A 25 18.95 7.54 5.62
N PRO A 26 19.03 6.46 6.42
CA PRO A 26 19.62 5.23 5.93
C PRO A 26 18.95 4.98 4.58
N PRO A 27 19.70 4.62 3.53
CA PRO A 27 19.09 4.37 2.23
C PRO A 27 17.92 3.46 2.52
N VAL A 28 16.71 3.91 2.18
CA VAL A 28 15.55 3.04 2.17
C VAL A 28 15.90 2.02 1.11
N SER A 29 16.59 0.96 1.54
CA SER A 29 16.76 -0.26 0.80
C SER A 29 15.33 -0.74 0.64
N SER A 30 14.71 -0.29 -0.45
CA SER A 30 13.57 -0.99 -1.01
C SER A 30 14.05 -2.43 -1.09
N PRO A 31 13.45 -3.36 -0.32
CA PRO A 31 13.84 -4.74 -0.44
C PRO A 31 13.69 -5.05 -1.93
N SER A 32 14.81 -5.37 -2.59
CA SER A 32 14.76 -5.97 -3.90
C SER A 32 14.09 -7.31 -3.66
N VAL A 33 12.77 -7.35 -3.82
CA VAL A 33 12.01 -8.59 -3.86
C VAL A 33 12.63 -9.36 -5.02
N GLY A 34 13.54 -10.28 -4.70
CA GLY A 34 14.28 -11.11 -5.66
C GLY A 34 13.39 -12.19 -6.30
N GLY A 35 12.12 -11.86 -6.52
CA GLY A 35 11.11 -12.70 -7.12
C GLY A 35 10.60 -12.10 -8.42
N THR A 36 9.83 -12.89 -9.16
CA THR A 36 9.07 -12.42 -10.31
C THR A 36 8.29 -11.15 -9.91
N PRO A 37 8.34 -10.07 -10.69
CA PRO A 37 7.56 -8.87 -10.38
C PRO A 37 6.07 -9.25 -10.28
N TYR A 38 5.40 -8.71 -9.27
CA TYR A 38 3.97 -8.92 -9.09
C TYR A 38 3.22 -8.51 -10.38
N ALA A 39 2.29 -9.37 -10.79
CA ALA A 39 1.43 -9.15 -11.94
C ALA A 39 -0.02 -9.36 -11.52
N ILE A 40 -0.90 -8.48 -12.00
CA ILE A 40 -2.34 -8.62 -11.82
C ILE A 40 -2.82 -9.87 -12.59
N PRO A 41 -3.74 -10.67 -12.03
CA PRO A 41 -4.32 -11.83 -12.73
C PRO A 41 -4.91 -11.46 -14.09
N ASP A 42 -4.78 -12.37 -15.05
CA ASP A 42 -5.26 -12.21 -16.43
C ASP A 42 -6.79 -12.11 -16.56
N ASN A 43 -7.54 -12.55 -15.54
CA ASN A 43 -9.00 -12.41 -15.47
C ASN A 43 -9.47 -11.14 -14.74
N THR A 44 -8.56 -10.20 -14.47
CA THR A 44 -8.83 -8.95 -13.76
C THR A 44 -8.53 -7.74 -14.65
N ASP A 45 -9.58 -7.16 -15.21
CA ASP A 45 -9.56 -5.90 -15.97
C ASP A 45 -10.51 -4.87 -15.33
N TYR A 46 -10.43 -4.78 -14.00
CA TYR A 46 -11.12 -3.77 -13.22
C TYR A 46 -10.14 -2.99 -12.34
N ASN A 47 -10.50 -1.75 -12.02
CA ASN A 47 -9.75 -0.92 -11.07
C ASN A 47 -10.52 -0.71 -9.77
N TYR A 48 -9.80 -0.37 -8.70
CA TYR A 48 -10.40 0.05 -7.44
C TYR A 48 -10.60 1.56 -7.39
N ARG A 49 -11.69 2.01 -6.77
CA ARG A 49 -11.94 3.40 -6.41
C ARG A 49 -12.26 3.50 -4.94
N TRP A 50 -11.35 4.13 -4.19
CA TRP A 50 -11.50 4.32 -2.76
C TRP A 50 -12.03 5.70 -2.42
N SER A 51 -12.87 5.73 -1.40
CA SER A 51 -13.28 6.91 -0.65
C SER A 51 -13.25 6.58 0.84
N ALA A 52 -13.39 7.58 1.70
CA ALA A 52 -13.42 7.37 3.14
C ALA A 52 -14.32 8.41 3.82
N ASP A 53 -14.75 8.10 5.03
CA ASP A 53 -15.45 9.05 5.88
C ASP A 53 -14.54 10.23 6.27
N PRO A 54 -15.12 11.41 6.58
CA PRO A 54 -14.34 12.59 6.95
C PRO A 54 -13.38 12.34 8.12
N GLY A 55 -12.13 12.81 7.98
CA GLY A 55 -11.10 12.65 9.00
C GLY A 55 -10.24 11.39 8.84
N ILE A 56 -10.55 10.52 7.88
CA ILE A 56 -9.70 9.39 7.50
C ILE A 56 -8.89 9.78 6.26
N ASP A 57 -7.56 9.79 6.41
CA ASP A 57 -6.65 9.97 5.27
C ASP A 57 -6.30 8.59 4.68
N LEU A 58 -6.69 8.37 3.42
CA LEU A 58 -6.44 7.11 2.72
C LEU A 58 -4.97 6.86 2.42
N LEU A 59 -4.13 7.90 2.45
CA LEU A 59 -2.72 7.83 2.10
C LEU A 59 -1.80 7.54 3.28
N THR A 60 -2.33 7.43 4.51
CA THR A 60 -1.51 6.98 5.63
C THR A 60 -1.05 5.53 5.44
N PRO A 61 0.08 5.12 6.05
CA PRO A 61 0.56 3.75 5.95
C PRO A 61 -0.48 2.70 6.36
N GLU A 62 -1.28 3.01 7.40
CA GLU A 62 -2.25 2.10 7.99
C GLU A 62 -3.48 1.95 7.10
N ALA A 63 -3.99 3.06 6.56
CA ALA A 63 -5.06 3.01 5.57
C ALA A 63 -4.58 2.32 4.28
N THR A 64 -3.32 2.50 3.89
CA THR A 64 -2.72 1.80 2.75
C THR A 64 -2.66 0.29 2.97
N ALA A 65 -2.29 -0.17 4.17
CA ALA A 65 -2.32 -1.59 4.51
C ALA A 65 -3.74 -2.16 4.48
N VAL A 66 -4.74 -1.44 5.01
CA VAL A 66 -6.15 -1.85 4.93
C VAL A 66 -6.61 -1.97 3.48
N ARG A 67 -6.30 -0.97 2.64
CA ARG A 67 -6.62 -1.01 1.20
C ARG A 67 -5.99 -2.22 0.52
N ALA A 68 -4.68 -2.42 0.71
CA ALA A 68 -3.95 -3.54 0.12
C ALA A 68 -4.53 -4.90 0.54
N TYR A 69 -4.90 -5.05 1.81
CA TYR A 69 -5.53 -6.27 2.31
C TYR A 69 -6.88 -6.55 1.64
N VAL A 70 -7.77 -5.56 1.58
CA VAL A 70 -9.11 -5.71 0.98
C VAL A 70 -9.02 -6.00 -0.52
N GLU A 71 -8.18 -5.28 -1.25
CA GLU A 71 -7.96 -5.50 -2.68
C GLU A 71 -7.40 -6.91 -2.94
N SER A 72 -6.41 -7.33 -2.14
CA SER A 72 -5.83 -8.67 -2.25
C SER A 72 -6.86 -9.76 -1.99
N TYR A 73 -7.70 -9.62 -0.96
CA TYR A 73 -8.76 -10.58 -0.69
C TYR A 73 -9.63 -10.83 -1.93
N TYR A 74 -10.16 -9.76 -2.52
CA TYR A 74 -11.00 -9.89 -3.71
C TYR A 74 -10.25 -10.40 -4.94
N LEU A 75 -8.99 -10.02 -5.12
CA LEU A 75 -8.14 -10.58 -6.19
C LEU A 75 -7.98 -12.08 -6.03
N THR A 76 -7.69 -12.58 -4.83
CA THR A 76 -7.53 -14.02 -4.59
C THR A 76 -8.81 -14.80 -4.85
N VAL A 77 -9.96 -14.28 -4.38
CA VAL A 77 -11.27 -14.91 -4.57
C VAL A 77 -11.63 -15.00 -6.05
N ARG A 78 -11.42 -13.91 -6.81
CA ARG A 78 -11.78 -13.84 -8.24
C ARG A 78 -10.83 -14.61 -9.14
N ALA A 79 -9.54 -14.59 -8.83
CA ALA A 79 -8.54 -15.37 -9.55
C ALA A 79 -8.57 -16.85 -9.16
N ILE A 80 -9.27 -17.18 -8.07
CA ILE A 80 -9.33 -18.52 -7.47
C ILE A 80 -7.91 -19.01 -7.16
N ALA A 81 -7.11 -18.10 -6.57
CA ALA A 81 -5.70 -18.34 -6.30
C ALA A 81 -5.20 -17.43 -5.18
N THR A 82 -4.72 -18.00 -4.07
CA THR A 82 -4.14 -17.23 -2.96
C THR A 82 -2.94 -16.36 -3.40
N SER A 83 -2.18 -16.83 -4.38
CA SER A 83 -1.01 -16.12 -4.93
C SER A 83 -1.36 -14.89 -5.77
N ALA A 84 -2.63 -14.65 -6.08
CA ALA A 84 -3.08 -13.49 -6.85
C ALA A 84 -3.11 -12.18 -6.04
N GLY A 85 -3.13 -12.28 -4.70
CA GLY A 85 -3.09 -11.13 -3.81
C GLY A 85 -1.77 -10.36 -3.91
N TYR A 86 -1.73 -9.14 -3.39
CA TYR A 86 -0.50 -8.36 -3.36
C TYR A 86 0.60 -9.08 -2.56
N PRO A 87 1.88 -8.80 -2.86
CA PRO A 87 3.00 -9.38 -2.11
C PRO A 87 2.83 -9.24 -0.60
N GLY A 88 2.99 -10.35 0.13
CA GLY A 88 2.81 -10.42 1.58
C GLY A 88 1.38 -10.73 2.05
N PHE A 89 0.37 -10.74 1.16
CA PHE A 89 -1.00 -11.06 1.56
C PHE A 89 -1.15 -12.47 2.13
N GLU A 90 -0.55 -13.47 1.46
CA GLU A 90 -0.59 -14.85 1.92
C GLU A 90 -0.05 -14.96 3.36
N GLU A 91 1.12 -14.41 3.62
CA GLU A 91 1.76 -14.41 4.95
C GLU A 91 0.93 -13.66 6.01
N ALA A 92 0.21 -12.62 5.62
CA ALA A 92 -0.58 -11.78 6.53
C ALA A 92 -1.92 -12.42 6.95
N VAL A 93 -2.44 -13.37 6.18
CA VAL A 93 -3.74 -14.03 6.44
C VAL A 93 -3.51 -15.40 7.04
N ASP A 94 -4.08 -15.64 8.22
CA ASP A 94 -4.17 -16.99 8.82
C ASP A 94 -4.78 -17.97 7.81
N GLU A 95 -4.12 -19.10 7.55
CA GLU A 95 -4.55 -20.13 6.62
C GLU A 95 -6.02 -20.53 6.79
N ARG A 96 -6.51 -20.60 8.04
CA ARG A 96 -7.89 -20.95 8.37
C ARG A 96 -8.92 -19.90 7.92
N LEU A 97 -8.47 -18.66 7.70
CA LEU A 97 -9.32 -17.56 7.25
C LEU A 97 -9.23 -17.33 5.73
N ARG A 98 -8.34 -18.04 5.04
CA ARG A 98 -8.27 -17.99 3.58
C ARG A 98 -9.50 -18.70 3.00
N MET A 99 -9.93 -18.26 1.82
CA MET A 99 -10.96 -19.00 1.09
C MET A 99 -10.41 -20.38 0.73
N ASP A 100 -11.20 -21.41 1.04
CA ASP A 100 -10.89 -22.78 0.64
C ASP A 100 -11.17 -22.94 -0.85
N TYR A 101 -10.12 -23.20 -1.61
CA TYR A 101 -10.18 -23.39 -3.05
C TYR A 101 -10.14 -24.88 -3.44
N ASP A 102 -10.22 -25.83 -2.49
CA ASP A 102 -10.02 -27.28 -2.73
C ASP A 102 -11.00 -27.92 -3.75
N ASN A 103 -12.05 -27.19 -4.17
CA ASN A 103 -12.97 -27.59 -5.24
C ASN A 103 -12.88 -26.67 -6.48
N LEU A 104 -11.65 -26.41 -6.95
CA LEU A 104 -11.38 -25.61 -8.17
C LEU A 104 -12.23 -26.02 -9.38
N ASP A 105 -12.50 -27.32 -9.53
CA ASP A 105 -13.25 -27.89 -10.66
C ASP A 105 -14.70 -27.39 -10.75
N GLN A 106 -15.24 -26.78 -9.68
CA GLN A 106 -16.59 -26.21 -9.62
C GLN A 106 -16.61 -24.68 -9.71
N LEU A 107 -15.44 -24.04 -9.70
CA LEU A 107 -15.33 -22.58 -9.70
C LEU A 107 -14.97 -22.12 -11.12
N ASP A 108 -15.96 -21.55 -11.82
CA ASP A 108 -15.70 -20.94 -13.12
C ASP A 108 -14.99 -19.60 -12.93
N ARG A 109 -13.80 -19.47 -13.54
CA ARG A 109 -12.99 -18.25 -13.44
C ARG A 109 -13.55 -17.21 -14.40
N SER A 110 -14.50 -16.43 -13.90
CA SER A 110 -15.10 -15.31 -14.64
C SER A 110 -14.05 -14.21 -14.94
N HIS A 111 -14.24 -13.53 -16.06
CA HIS A 111 -13.47 -12.34 -16.41
C HIS A 111 -14.15 -11.11 -15.84
N TYR A 112 -13.45 -10.32 -15.02
CA TYR A 112 -14.04 -9.17 -14.35
C TYR A 112 -13.57 -7.87 -14.99
N VAL A 113 -14.51 -7.01 -15.38
CA VAL A 113 -14.23 -5.70 -16.00
C VAL A 113 -14.86 -4.55 -15.23
N GLY A 114 -14.25 -3.37 -15.31
CA GLY A 114 -14.87 -2.11 -14.87
C GLY A 114 -14.24 -1.50 -13.60
N THR A 115 -15.06 -1.15 -12.61
CA THR A 115 -14.57 -0.49 -11.38
C THR A 115 -15.24 -1.05 -10.15
N GLN A 116 -14.45 -1.44 -9.14
CA GLN A 116 -14.97 -1.76 -7.81
C GLN A 116 -14.83 -0.55 -6.89
N PHE A 117 -15.94 -0.11 -6.30
CA PHE A 117 -15.94 0.99 -5.34
C PHE A 117 -15.75 0.48 -3.92
N GLN A 118 -14.94 1.19 -3.15
CA GLN A 118 -14.66 0.90 -1.75
C GLN A 118 -14.81 2.19 -0.94
N HIS A 119 -15.38 2.09 0.25
CA HIS A 119 -15.52 3.22 1.16
C HIS A 119 -15.12 2.82 2.59
N LEU A 120 -14.04 3.43 3.09
CA LEU A 120 -13.55 3.19 4.45
C LEU A 120 -14.37 4.04 5.44
N LEU A 121 -15.29 3.40 6.16
CA LEU A 121 -16.18 4.05 7.12
C LEU A 121 -15.48 4.34 8.45
N TRP A 122 -14.66 3.39 8.91
CA TRP A 122 -14.08 3.47 10.24
C TRP A 122 -12.82 2.63 10.36
N MET A 123 -11.91 3.06 11.23
CA MET A 123 -10.67 2.36 11.52
C MET A 123 -10.19 2.68 12.95
N THR A 124 -9.75 1.67 13.69
CA THR A 124 -9.16 1.81 15.04
C THR A 124 -7.91 0.95 15.20
N PRO A 125 -6.89 1.42 15.93
CA PRO A 125 -5.75 0.58 16.24
C PRO A 125 -6.16 -0.57 17.18
N THR A 126 -5.38 -1.64 17.11
CA THR A 126 -5.42 -2.82 17.99
C THR A 126 -4.01 -3.10 18.50
N GLU A 127 -3.82 -4.10 19.36
CA GLU A 127 -2.48 -4.48 19.85
C GLU A 127 -1.52 -4.92 18.74
N ARG A 128 -2.03 -5.46 17.63
CA ARG A 128 -1.22 -6.09 16.57
C ARG A 128 -1.50 -5.54 15.17
N GLY A 129 -2.19 -4.41 15.04
CA GLY A 129 -2.58 -3.87 13.75
C GLY A 129 -3.82 -2.99 13.84
N TRP A 130 -4.72 -3.10 12.86
CA TRP A 130 -5.88 -2.24 12.74
C TRP A 130 -7.16 -3.05 12.53
N PHE A 131 -8.25 -2.61 13.15
CA PHE A 131 -9.59 -3.06 12.81
C PHE A 131 -10.25 -1.98 11.97
N ALA A 132 -10.83 -2.35 10.83
CA ALA A 132 -11.45 -1.43 9.90
C ALA A 132 -12.82 -1.94 9.45
N THR A 133 -13.72 -1.01 9.15
CA THR A 133 -15.02 -1.27 8.53
C THR A 133 -15.04 -0.62 7.15
N VAL A 134 -15.21 -1.44 6.11
CA VAL A 134 -15.21 -1.02 4.71
C VAL A 134 -16.54 -1.41 4.07
N CYS A 135 -17.15 -0.47 3.36
CA CYS A 135 -18.26 -0.76 2.46
C CYS A 135 -17.73 -1.10 1.07
N THR A 136 -18.14 -2.25 0.54
CA THR A 136 -17.85 -2.66 -0.83
C THR A 136 -19.05 -2.36 -1.72
N GLY A 137 -18.81 -1.68 -2.84
CA GLY A 137 -19.77 -1.50 -3.94
C GLY A 137 -19.39 -2.39 -5.12
N ASP A 138 -19.98 -3.58 -5.17
CA ASP A 138 -19.76 -4.65 -6.15
C ASP A 138 -20.79 -4.68 -7.30
N TYR A 139 -21.95 -4.03 -7.15
CA TYR A 139 -23.08 -4.19 -8.10
C TYR A 139 -23.30 -3.06 -9.11
N SER A 140 -22.64 -1.91 -9.02
CA SER A 140 -23.05 -0.71 -9.79
C SER A 140 -22.26 -0.42 -11.07
N VAL A 141 -21.08 -1.02 -11.26
CA VAL A 141 -20.13 -0.68 -12.36
C VAL A 141 -19.08 -1.77 -12.65
N MET A 142 -19.03 -2.85 -11.86
CA MET A 142 -18.22 -4.03 -12.14
C MET A 142 -19.15 -5.11 -12.68
N SER A 143 -18.72 -5.84 -13.71
CA SER A 143 -19.50 -6.95 -14.27
C SER A 143 -18.61 -8.15 -14.55
N GLU A 144 -19.20 -9.34 -14.45
CA GLU A 144 -18.69 -10.55 -15.08
C GLU A 144 -18.92 -10.40 -16.59
N GLY A 145 -17.83 -10.52 -17.37
CA GLY A 145 -17.82 -10.40 -18.83
C GLY A 145 -17.77 -11.75 -19.53
#